data_AF-F4RGM3-F1
#
_entry.id   AF-F4RGM3-F1
#
_cell.length_a   1.000
_cell.length_b   1.000
_cell.length_c   1.000
_cell.angle_alpha   90.00
_cell.angle_beta   90.00
_cell.angle_gamma   90.00
#
_symmetry.space_group_name_H-M   'P 1'
#
loop_
_entity.id
_entity.type
_entity.pdbx_description
1 polymer ?
#
loop_
_entity_poly.entity_id
_entity_poly.type
_entity_poly.pdbx_seq_one_letter_code
_entity_poly.pdbx_strand_id
1 'polypeptide(L)'
;MVQQDTTTEKGTPSATYTWSNPSQRPKQIEDLILGVERYDPTQVQVLEDYLASQFNEVFYDPLANLATLKLYQFNPDLVPLAAENPSNPIEAIHDSVTVKILLLSIAHRPFDSDFSLGLSMCGDRMSTLVTPQGTLTLINLLSKLSSTLQSRKFNLFWSLLSSSEFESLWPLISIIKDFDGLIRRSISQSVSSCFRSISLIRLKSYLGLNDDQEVKDWIKEIGWSLIEVDGNLKAKIPDNSDNRPVTTVTRENTTLEDLQQILARSVVA
;
A
#
# COMPACT_ATOMS: atom_id res chain seq x y z
N MET A 1 -33.04 -33.42 -18.86
CA MET A 1 -31.78 -32.95 -19.44
C MET A 1 -31.85 -31.44 -19.58
N VAL A 2 -31.60 -30.71 -18.48
CA VAL A 2 -31.21 -29.30 -18.48
C VAL A 2 -30.34 -29.17 -17.23
N GLN A 3 -29.03 -29.20 -17.42
CA GLN A 3 -28.08 -28.83 -16.36
C GLN A 3 -28.16 -27.32 -16.22
N GLN A 4 -28.47 -26.85 -15.00
CA GLN A 4 -28.29 -25.46 -14.63
C GLN A 4 -26.79 -25.27 -14.34
N ASP A 5 -26.12 -24.54 -15.22
CA ASP A 5 -24.76 -24.05 -14.99
C ASP A 5 -24.75 -23.12 -13.78
N THR A 6 -24.18 -23.62 -12.69
CA THR A 6 -23.78 -22.80 -11.54
C THR A 6 -22.50 -22.05 -11.91
N THR A 7 -22.64 -20.86 -12.51
CA THR A 7 -21.54 -19.89 -12.55
C THR A 7 -21.39 -19.28 -11.16
N THR A 8 -20.53 -19.88 -10.36
CA THR A 8 -19.99 -19.29 -9.12
C THR A 8 -19.33 -17.95 -9.46
N GLU A 9 -19.98 -16.84 -9.12
CA GLU A 9 -19.33 -15.53 -9.04
C GLU A 9 -18.18 -15.65 -8.03
N LYS A 10 -16.94 -15.62 -8.52
CA LYS A 10 -15.76 -15.48 -7.67
C LYS A 10 -15.85 -14.11 -7.01
N GLY A 11 -16.34 -14.07 -5.77
CA GLY A 11 -16.31 -12.87 -4.94
C GLY A 11 -14.91 -12.28 -4.91
N THR A 12 -14.82 -10.96 -5.01
CA THR A 12 -13.57 -10.21 -4.93
C THR A 12 -12.85 -10.63 -3.64
N PRO A 13 -11.58 -11.09 -3.70
CA PRO A 13 -10.88 -11.54 -2.51
C PRO A 13 -10.80 -10.41 -1.47
N SER A 14 -11.03 -10.74 -0.20
CA SER A 14 -10.92 -9.79 0.92
C SER A 14 -9.53 -9.13 0.94
N ALA A 15 -9.45 -7.87 1.36
CA ALA A 15 -8.19 -7.12 1.44
C ALA A 15 -7.11 -7.81 2.30
N THR A 16 -7.54 -8.60 3.30
CA THR A 16 -6.63 -9.42 4.12
C THR A 16 -6.10 -10.64 3.35
N TYR A 17 -6.94 -11.25 2.50
CA TYR A 17 -6.53 -12.39 1.67
C TYR A 17 -5.52 -11.94 0.62
N THR A 18 -5.76 -10.81 -0.06
CA THR A 18 -4.82 -10.27 -1.06
C THR A 18 -3.49 -9.84 -0.45
N TRP A 19 -3.48 -9.34 0.80
CA TRP A 19 -2.26 -9.06 1.55
C TRP A 19 -1.47 -10.34 1.87
N SER A 20 -2.16 -11.41 2.29
CA SER A 20 -1.50 -12.67 2.67
C SER A 20 -1.10 -13.55 1.48
N ASN A 21 -1.84 -13.50 0.38
CA ASN A 21 -1.63 -14.36 -0.78
C ASN A 21 -1.90 -13.61 -2.10
N PRO A 22 -0.93 -12.82 -2.58
CA PRO A 22 -1.01 -12.17 -3.88
C PRO A 22 -0.95 -13.21 -5.00
N SER A 23 -1.80 -13.07 -6.00
CA SER A 23 -1.98 -14.06 -7.07
C SER A 23 -0.73 -14.28 -7.94
N GLN A 24 0.18 -13.31 -7.94
CA GLN A 24 1.42 -13.31 -8.69
C GLN A 24 2.56 -14.03 -7.97
N ARG A 25 2.37 -14.45 -6.71
CA ARG A 25 3.41 -15.14 -5.93
C ARG A 25 3.70 -16.52 -6.53
N PRO A 26 4.94 -16.79 -6.97
CA PRO A 26 5.33 -18.13 -7.38
C PRO A 26 5.35 -19.08 -6.17
N LYS A 27 5.05 -20.36 -6.40
CA LYS A 27 5.08 -21.39 -5.35
C LYS A 27 6.41 -21.45 -4.60
N GLN A 28 7.52 -21.29 -5.32
CA GLN A 28 8.85 -21.24 -4.72
C GLN A 28 8.98 -20.13 -3.67
N ILE A 29 8.45 -18.93 -3.93
CA ILE A 29 8.48 -17.82 -2.97
C ILE A 29 7.51 -18.11 -1.81
N GLU A 30 6.34 -18.69 -2.09
CA GLU A 30 5.37 -19.07 -1.05
C GLU A 30 5.95 -20.09 -0.06
N ASP A 31 6.57 -21.15 -0.55
CA ASP A 31 7.21 -22.19 0.27
C ASP A 31 8.37 -21.60 1.07
N LEU A 32 9.18 -20.73 0.46
CA LEU A 32 10.31 -20.06 1.11
C LEU A 32 9.83 -19.18 2.28
N ILE A 33 8.86 -18.28 2.06
CA ILE A 33 8.43 -17.31 3.09
C ILE A 33 7.61 -17.96 4.21
N LEU A 34 6.88 -19.03 3.93
CA LEU A 34 6.11 -19.77 4.94
C LEU A 34 6.96 -20.82 5.66
N GLY A 35 7.99 -21.34 5.00
CA GLY A 35 8.92 -22.33 5.52
C GLY A 35 9.98 -21.78 6.46
N VAL A 36 10.92 -22.66 6.80
CA VAL A 36 12.10 -22.35 7.63
C VAL A 36 13.19 -21.63 6.84
N GLU A 37 13.20 -21.79 5.51
CA GLU A 37 14.19 -21.23 4.58
C GLU A 37 14.18 -19.69 4.54
N ARG A 38 13.10 -19.04 5.02
CA ARG A 38 13.04 -17.57 5.15
C ARG A 38 14.12 -16.95 6.04
N TYR A 39 14.82 -17.75 6.84
CA TYR A 39 15.94 -17.31 7.68
C TYR A 39 17.30 -17.68 7.10
N ASP A 40 17.33 -18.41 5.98
CA ASP A 40 18.57 -18.87 5.36
C ASP A 40 19.22 -17.74 4.56
N PRO A 41 20.44 -17.30 4.93
CA PRO A 41 21.18 -16.26 4.21
C PRO A 41 21.41 -16.59 2.73
N THR A 42 21.45 -17.87 2.34
CA THR A 42 21.70 -18.24 0.92
C THR A 42 20.52 -17.90 0.00
N GLN A 43 19.33 -17.69 0.56
CA GLN A 43 18.11 -17.38 -0.18
C GLN A 43 17.94 -15.87 -0.45
N VAL A 44 18.87 -15.02 0.01
CA VAL A 44 18.75 -13.56 -0.13
C VAL A 44 18.61 -13.11 -1.59
N GLN A 45 19.40 -13.70 -2.51
CA GLN A 45 19.37 -13.32 -3.93
C GLN A 45 18.01 -13.61 -4.56
N VAL A 46 17.38 -14.73 -4.20
CA VAL A 46 16.05 -15.11 -4.73
C VAL A 46 15.00 -14.07 -4.32
N LEU A 47 15.08 -13.58 -3.08
CA LEU A 47 14.19 -12.54 -2.57
C LEU A 47 14.47 -11.16 -3.18
N GLU A 48 15.74 -10.82 -3.43
CA GLU A 48 16.14 -9.58 -4.11
C GLU A 48 15.68 -9.56 -5.58
N ASP A 49 15.85 -10.67 -6.29
CA ASP A 49 15.40 -10.82 -7.68
C ASP A 49 13.87 -10.70 -7.75
N TYR A 50 13.16 -11.32 -6.81
CA TYR A 50 11.70 -11.19 -6.72
C TYR A 50 11.25 -9.75 -6.39
N LEU A 51 12.00 -9.04 -5.55
CA LEU A 51 11.78 -7.61 -5.30
C LEU A 51 12.00 -6.79 -6.58
N ALA A 52 13.05 -7.08 -7.36
CA ALA A 52 13.29 -6.42 -8.63
C ALA A 52 12.14 -6.66 -9.63
N SER A 53 11.56 -7.86 -9.65
CA SER A 53 10.34 -8.14 -10.43
C SER A 53 9.16 -7.27 -9.99
N GLN A 54 8.95 -7.06 -8.69
CA GLN A 54 7.90 -6.17 -8.17
C GLN A 54 8.07 -4.69 -8.60
N PHE A 55 9.29 -4.26 -8.93
CA PHE A 55 9.54 -2.90 -9.44
C PHE A 55 9.19 -2.76 -10.93
N ASN A 56 9.60 -3.77 -11.71
CA ASN A 56 9.43 -3.79 -13.15
C ASN A 56 7.99 -4.12 -13.57
N GLU A 57 7.29 -4.91 -12.75
CA GLU A 57 5.92 -5.33 -12.95
C GLU A 57 4.97 -4.63 -11.97
N VAL A 58 3.70 -4.46 -12.34
CA VAL A 58 2.72 -3.74 -11.50
C VAL A 58 2.09 -4.70 -10.49
N PHE A 59 2.88 -5.24 -9.55
CA PHE A 59 2.38 -6.08 -8.45
C PHE A 59 3.15 -5.83 -7.15
N TYR A 60 2.56 -6.23 -6.03
CA TYR A 60 3.12 -5.97 -4.70
C TYR A 60 2.86 -7.14 -3.77
N ASP A 61 3.92 -7.61 -3.12
CA ASP A 61 3.87 -8.69 -2.13
C ASP A 61 4.43 -8.21 -0.77
N PRO A 62 3.57 -7.78 0.16
CA PRO A 62 4.03 -7.26 1.44
C PRO A 62 4.70 -8.34 2.30
N LEU A 63 4.26 -9.60 2.23
CA LEU A 63 4.85 -10.67 3.06
C LEU A 63 6.25 -11.03 2.59
N ALA A 64 6.47 -11.14 1.28
CA ALA A 64 7.81 -11.37 0.74
C ALA A 64 8.74 -10.22 1.12
N ASN A 65 8.28 -8.97 0.97
CA ASN A 65 9.05 -7.79 1.34
C ASN A 65 9.41 -7.76 2.84
N LEU A 66 8.47 -8.11 3.72
CA LEU A 66 8.74 -8.21 5.16
C LEU A 66 9.67 -9.37 5.50
N ALA A 67 9.60 -10.50 4.78
CA ALA A 67 10.53 -11.61 4.94
C ALA A 67 11.96 -11.18 4.55
N THR A 68 12.12 -10.45 3.45
CA THR A 68 13.39 -9.86 3.03
C THR A 68 13.96 -8.93 4.10
N LEU A 69 13.15 -8.01 4.66
CA LEU A 69 13.59 -7.14 5.75
C LEU A 69 13.99 -7.92 7.01
N LYS A 70 13.24 -8.97 7.36
CA LYS A 70 13.58 -9.86 8.49
C LYS A 70 14.91 -10.57 8.27
N LEU A 71 15.18 -11.06 7.05
CA LEU A 71 16.42 -11.74 6.74
C LEU A 71 17.63 -10.83 6.96
N TYR A 72 17.56 -9.57 6.51
CA TYR A 72 18.62 -8.58 6.81
C TYR A 72 18.68 -8.16 8.28
N GLN A 73 17.55 -8.18 9.00
CA GLN A 73 17.54 -7.89 10.43
C GLN A 73 18.31 -8.96 11.22
N PHE A 74 18.17 -10.24 10.84
CA PHE A 74 18.88 -11.34 11.50
C PHE A 74 20.32 -11.52 11.02
N ASN A 75 20.63 -11.05 9.81
CA ASN A 75 21.95 -11.19 9.22
C ASN A 75 22.52 -9.82 8.80
N PRO A 76 23.05 -9.03 9.75
CA PRO A 76 23.63 -7.72 9.46
C PRO A 76 24.76 -7.77 8.42
N ASP A 77 25.50 -8.88 8.37
CA ASP A 77 26.64 -9.08 7.47
C ASP A 77 26.21 -9.27 5.99
N LEU A 78 24.96 -9.66 5.73
CA LEU A 78 24.44 -9.81 4.37
C LEU A 78 24.09 -8.50 3.70
N VAL A 79 23.90 -7.45 4.50
CA VAL A 79 23.67 -6.13 3.95
C VAL A 79 24.88 -5.83 3.10
N PRO A 80 24.74 -5.60 1.78
CA PRO A 80 25.86 -5.11 1.00
C PRO A 80 26.31 -3.82 1.68
N LEU A 81 27.45 -3.86 2.38
CA LEU A 81 28.18 -2.68 2.79
C LEU A 81 28.35 -1.94 1.48
N ALA A 82 27.59 -0.85 1.31
CA ALA A 82 27.46 -0.07 0.08
C ALA A 82 28.74 -0.24 -0.76
N ALA A 83 28.64 -1.03 -1.84
CA ALA A 83 29.75 -1.72 -2.52
C ALA A 83 31.14 -1.21 -2.10
N GLU A 84 32.04 -2.07 -1.61
CA GLU A 84 33.41 -1.65 -1.24
C GLU A 84 34.15 -0.86 -2.35
N ASN A 85 33.65 -0.87 -3.59
CA ASN A 85 33.88 0.18 -4.58
C ASN A 85 32.58 0.55 -5.34
N PRO A 86 31.85 1.62 -4.98
CA PRO A 86 30.80 2.16 -5.82
C PRO A 86 31.47 2.97 -6.94
N SER A 87 31.11 2.71 -8.19
CA SER A 87 31.54 3.60 -9.29
C SER A 87 30.97 5.02 -9.12
N ASN A 88 29.87 5.16 -8.37
CA ASN A 88 29.34 6.40 -7.82
C ASN A 88 28.66 6.14 -6.44
N PRO A 89 28.89 6.98 -5.42
CA PRO A 89 28.28 6.81 -4.08
C PRO A 89 26.74 6.81 -4.10
N ILE A 90 26.14 7.47 -5.09
CA ILE A 90 24.70 7.66 -5.23
C ILE A 90 24.02 6.34 -5.65
N GLU A 91 24.62 5.56 -6.55
CA GLU A 91 24.06 4.27 -7.02
C GLU A 91 23.97 3.25 -5.88
N ALA A 92 25.00 3.15 -5.04
CA ALA A 92 24.99 2.24 -3.88
C ALA A 92 23.94 2.61 -2.82
N ILE A 93 23.56 3.89 -2.72
CA ILE A 93 22.48 4.35 -1.83
C ILE A 93 21.11 3.95 -2.40
N HIS A 94 20.93 4.07 -3.71
CA HIS A 94 19.69 3.69 -4.39
C HIS A 94 19.48 2.17 -4.43
N ASP A 95 20.56 1.39 -4.37
CA ASP A 95 20.45 -0.07 -4.30
C ASP A 95 19.99 -0.64 -2.96
N SER A 96 19.79 0.20 -1.95
CA SER A 96 19.26 -0.22 -0.66
C SER A 96 17.89 -0.90 -0.80
N VAL A 97 17.85 -2.20 -0.53
CA VAL A 97 16.61 -3.01 -0.51
C VAL A 97 15.57 -2.43 0.45
N THR A 98 15.98 -1.84 1.57
CA THR A 98 15.09 -1.16 2.51
C THR A 98 14.38 0.03 1.87
N VAL A 99 15.11 0.90 1.18
CA VAL A 99 14.53 2.06 0.49
C VAL A 99 13.57 1.59 -0.61
N LYS A 100 13.96 0.56 -1.37
CA LYS A 100 13.14 -0.05 -2.41
C LYS A 100 11.79 -0.57 -1.86
N ILE A 101 11.84 -1.36 -0.78
CA ILE A 101 10.62 -1.91 -0.14
C ILE A 101 9.72 -0.80 0.42
N LEU A 102 10.30 0.19 1.10
CA LEU A 102 9.54 1.32 1.63
C LEU A 102 8.87 2.13 0.51
N LEU A 103 9.57 2.36 -0.60
CA LEU A 103 9.00 3.06 -1.75
C LEU A 103 7.85 2.27 -2.40
N LEU A 104 7.98 0.96 -2.59
CA LEU A 104 6.89 0.12 -3.11
C LEU A 104 5.65 0.16 -2.20
N SER A 105 5.86 0.16 -0.87
CA SER A 105 4.73 0.26 0.06
C SER A 105 3.96 1.57 -0.11
N ILE A 106 4.64 2.70 -0.37
CA ILE A 106 4.00 3.98 -0.67
C ILE A 106 3.30 3.94 -2.03
N ALA A 107 3.93 3.36 -3.05
CA ALA A 107 3.35 3.31 -4.39
C ALA A 107 2.04 2.51 -4.42
N HIS A 108 2.05 1.29 -3.88
CA HIS A 108 0.91 0.37 -3.97
C HIS A 108 -0.13 0.55 -2.87
N ARG A 109 0.31 0.86 -1.64
CA ARG A 109 -0.55 0.83 -0.44
C ARG A 109 -0.25 1.99 0.52
N PRO A 110 -0.35 3.26 0.06
CA PRO A 110 0.08 4.43 0.84
C PRO A 110 -0.69 4.68 2.14
N PHE A 111 -1.86 4.05 2.30
CA PHE A 111 -2.76 4.28 3.44
C PHE A 111 -2.83 3.09 4.39
N ASP A 112 -2.18 1.99 4.06
CA ASP A 112 -2.07 0.82 4.91
C ASP A 112 -0.85 0.94 5.84
N SER A 113 -0.77 0.02 6.80
CA SER A 113 0.31 -0.01 7.79
C SER A 113 1.63 -0.56 7.26
N ASP A 114 1.71 -0.99 6.00
CA ASP A 114 2.86 -1.70 5.42
C ASP A 114 4.15 -0.86 5.50
N PHE A 115 4.07 0.44 5.20
CA PHE A 115 5.21 1.35 5.34
C PHE A 115 5.72 1.43 6.78
N SER A 116 4.81 1.64 7.75
CA SER A 116 5.15 1.76 9.17
C SER A 116 5.71 0.45 9.72
N LEU A 117 5.18 -0.69 9.28
CA LEU A 117 5.67 -2.01 9.63
C LEU A 117 7.08 -2.23 9.07
N GLY A 118 7.30 -1.96 7.79
CA GLY A 118 8.62 -2.05 7.16
C GLY A 118 9.65 -1.16 7.86
N LEU A 119 9.26 0.06 8.25
CA LEU A 119 10.14 0.97 8.99
C LEU A 119 10.49 0.41 10.38
N SER A 120 9.51 -0.17 11.10
CA SER A 120 9.76 -0.78 12.41
C SER A 120 10.72 -1.98 12.36
N MET A 121 10.75 -2.71 11.23
CA MET A 121 11.65 -3.83 10.99
C MET A 121 13.10 -3.40 10.74
N CYS A 122 13.34 -2.11 10.44
CA CYS A 122 14.69 -1.61 10.20
C CYS A 122 15.54 -1.55 11.49
N GLY A 123 14.92 -1.46 12.67
CA GLY A 123 15.60 -1.53 13.97
C GLY A 123 16.84 -0.64 14.08
N ASP A 124 17.96 -1.22 14.51
CA ASP A 124 19.25 -0.55 14.69
C ASP A 124 19.86 0.00 13.37
N ARG A 125 19.34 -0.39 12.21
CA ARG A 125 19.74 0.14 10.89
C ARG A 125 19.20 1.55 10.64
N MET A 126 18.36 2.08 11.53
CA MET A 126 18.05 3.50 11.57
C MET A 126 19.15 4.34 12.26
N SER A 127 20.21 3.70 12.74
CA SER A 127 21.37 4.38 13.32
C SER A 127 22.37 4.83 12.25
N THR A 128 22.91 6.04 12.43
CA THR A 128 24.01 6.61 11.63
C THR A 128 25.32 5.85 11.77
N LEU A 129 25.44 4.97 12.76
CA LEU A 129 26.62 4.13 12.99
C LEU A 129 26.69 2.94 12.03
N VAL A 130 25.54 2.48 11.54
CA VAL A 130 25.42 1.25 10.74
C VAL A 130 25.04 1.57 9.29
N THR A 131 24.23 2.61 9.08
CA THR A 131 23.68 2.93 7.77
C THR A 131 24.26 4.23 7.22
N PRO A 132 24.65 4.28 5.92
CA PRO A 132 25.11 5.51 5.29
C PRO A 132 24.09 6.64 5.43
N GLN A 133 24.60 7.85 5.69
CA GLN A 133 23.78 9.05 5.88
C GLN A 133 22.84 9.34 4.69
N GLY A 134 23.27 9.01 3.47
CA GLY A 134 22.44 9.14 2.27
C GLY A 134 21.19 8.28 2.34
N THR A 135 21.32 7.00 2.71
CA THR A 135 20.20 6.07 2.86
C THR A 135 19.23 6.52 3.95
N LEU A 136 19.74 6.99 5.09
CA LEU A 136 18.90 7.54 6.17
C LEU A 136 18.13 8.78 5.72
N THR A 137 18.76 9.65 4.92
CA THR A 137 18.10 10.82 4.33
C THR A 137 16.95 10.39 3.42
N LEU A 138 17.16 9.39 2.56
CA LEU A 138 16.09 8.85 1.71
C LEU A 138 14.93 8.26 2.54
N ILE A 139 15.23 7.49 3.59
CA ILE A 139 14.19 6.93 4.47
C ILE A 139 13.37 8.04 5.15
N ASN A 140 14.03 9.12 5.58
CA ASN A 140 13.36 10.28 6.16
C ASN A 140 12.45 11.00 5.14
N LEU A 141 12.92 11.16 3.90
CA LEU A 141 12.12 11.72 2.80
C LEU A 141 10.89 10.84 2.51
N LEU A 142 11.07 9.53 2.40
CA LEU A 142 9.96 8.59 2.23
C LEU A 142 8.96 8.66 3.39
N SER A 143 9.44 8.79 4.63
CA SER A 143 8.60 8.97 5.82
C SER A 143 7.78 10.26 5.75
N LYS A 144 8.37 11.35 5.25
CA LYS A 144 7.67 12.62 5.01
C LYS A 144 6.58 12.49 3.93
N LEU A 145 6.85 11.74 2.85
CA LEU A 145 5.83 11.46 1.82
C LEU A 145 4.69 10.61 2.38
N SER A 146 5.03 9.51 3.05
CA SER A 146 4.06 8.59 3.66
C SER A 146 3.14 9.31 4.65
N SER A 147 3.69 10.10 5.57
CA SER A 147 2.89 10.88 6.52
C SER A 147 1.99 11.93 5.86
N THR A 148 2.43 12.54 4.76
CA THR A 148 1.63 13.50 3.98
C THR A 148 0.42 12.82 3.32
N LEU A 149 0.63 11.62 2.74
CA LEU A 149 -0.44 10.81 2.16
C LEU A 149 -1.42 10.30 3.21
N GLN A 150 -0.92 9.75 4.32
CA GLN A 150 -1.76 9.30 5.45
C GLN A 150 -2.59 10.45 6.03
N SER A 151 -2.05 11.66 6.07
CA SER A 151 -2.76 12.87 6.49
C SER A 151 -3.76 13.42 5.47
N ARG A 152 -3.96 12.74 4.32
CA ARG A 152 -4.84 13.16 3.21
C ARG A 152 -4.47 14.51 2.59
N LYS A 153 -3.22 14.97 2.75
CA LYS A 153 -2.74 16.25 2.21
C LYS A 153 -2.22 16.06 0.78
N PHE A 154 -3.09 15.64 -0.13
CA PHE A 154 -2.70 15.22 -1.49
C PHE A 154 -2.01 16.34 -2.30
N ASN A 155 -2.52 17.58 -2.23
CA ASN A 155 -1.92 18.72 -2.93
C ASN A 155 -0.47 18.96 -2.45
N LEU A 156 -0.24 18.83 -1.14
CA LEU A 156 1.09 18.97 -0.56
C LEU A 156 2.00 17.84 -1.03
N PHE A 157 1.50 16.60 -1.07
CA PHE A 157 2.24 15.45 -1.57
C PHE A 157 2.78 15.67 -2.99
N TRP A 158 1.93 16.06 -3.93
CA TRP A 158 2.35 16.32 -5.32
C TRP A 158 3.36 17.46 -5.40
N SER A 159 3.16 18.54 -4.63
CA SER A 159 4.12 19.66 -4.59
C SER A 159 5.47 19.28 -3.99
N LEU A 160 5.49 18.39 -2.98
CA LEU A 160 6.72 17.89 -2.38
C LEU A 160 7.47 16.99 -3.36
N LEU A 161 6.76 16.11 -4.05
CA LEU A 161 7.34 15.21 -5.04
C LEU A 161 8.06 15.98 -6.18
N SER A 162 7.48 17.11 -6.61
CA SER A 162 8.07 18.00 -7.62
C SER A 162 9.19 18.92 -7.10
N SER A 163 9.45 18.94 -5.78
CA SER A 163 10.46 19.83 -5.19
C SER A 163 11.87 19.25 -5.29
N SER A 164 12.89 20.13 -5.29
CA SER A 164 14.30 19.73 -5.37
C SER A 164 14.77 18.86 -4.18
N GLU A 165 14.08 18.95 -3.03
CA GLU A 165 14.36 18.09 -1.86
C GLU A 165 14.19 16.60 -2.19
N PHE A 166 13.31 16.28 -3.15
CA PHE A 166 12.98 14.91 -3.53
C PHE A 166 13.71 14.42 -4.78
N GLU A 167 14.54 15.25 -5.42
CA GLU A 167 15.25 14.94 -6.68
C GLU A 167 16.03 13.62 -6.60
N SER A 168 16.64 13.33 -5.45
CA SER A 168 17.36 12.08 -5.22
C SER A 168 16.47 10.82 -5.32
N LEU A 169 15.15 10.91 -5.11
CA LEU A 169 14.25 9.75 -5.23
C LEU A 169 13.79 9.49 -6.67
N TRP A 170 13.96 10.43 -7.60
CA TRP A 170 13.45 10.32 -8.97
C TRP A 170 14.02 9.13 -9.75
N PRO A 171 15.32 8.77 -9.65
CA PRO A 171 15.84 7.58 -10.30
C PRO A 171 15.12 6.31 -9.86
N LEU A 172 14.77 6.20 -8.57
CA LEU A 172 14.05 5.05 -8.02
C LEU A 172 12.58 5.03 -8.43
N ILE A 173 11.93 6.19 -8.40
CA ILE A 173 10.52 6.34 -8.79
C ILE A 173 10.34 6.01 -10.27
N SER A 174 11.30 6.39 -11.11
CA SER A 174 11.25 6.14 -12.56
C SER A 174 11.33 4.66 -12.92
N ILE A 175 11.88 3.81 -12.04
CA ILE A 175 11.92 2.36 -12.23
C ILE A 175 10.53 1.76 -11.99
N ILE A 176 9.73 2.33 -11.08
CA ILE A 176 8.40 1.82 -10.77
C ILE A 176 7.45 2.14 -11.92
N LYS A 177 6.95 1.08 -12.55
CA LYS A 177 5.97 1.20 -13.63
C LYS A 177 4.66 1.79 -13.10
N ASP A 178 4.23 2.90 -13.71
CA ASP A 178 2.97 3.59 -13.39
C ASP A 178 2.85 4.06 -11.92
N PHE A 179 3.95 4.55 -11.34
CA PHE A 179 3.97 5.06 -9.95
C PHE A 179 2.84 6.06 -9.66
N ASP A 180 2.69 7.07 -10.52
CA ASP A 180 1.66 8.08 -10.38
C ASP A 180 0.24 7.50 -10.43
N GLY A 181 -0.01 6.57 -11.36
CA GLY A 181 -1.30 5.90 -11.50
C GLY A 181 -1.66 5.05 -10.29
N LEU A 182 -0.68 4.34 -9.70
CA LEU A 182 -0.87 3.58 -8.47
C LEU A 182 -1.31 4.47 -7.28
N ILE A 183 -0.65 5.61 -7.10
CA ILE A 183 -1.00 6.56 -6.05
C ILE A 183 -2.37 7.19 -6.33
N ARG A 184 -2.64 7.63 -7.57
CA ARG A 184 -3.94 8.19 -7.97
C ARG A 184 -5.08 7.19 -7.76
N ARG A 185 -4.85 5.89 -7.99
CA ARG A 185 -5.83 4.82 -7.75
C ARG A 185 -6.11 4.66 -6.26
N SER A 186 -5.07 4.67 -5.44
CA SER A 186 -5.20 4.66 -3.98
C SER A 186 -5.98 5.88 -3.48
N ILE A 187 -5.61 7.09 -3.93
CA ILE A 187 -6.32 8.34 -3.59
C ILE A 187 -7.80 8.23 -4.00
N SER A 188 -8.08 7.70 -5.19
CA SER A 188 -9.45 7.52 -5.69
C SER A 188 -10.26 6.56 -4.81
N GLN A 189 -9.66 5.48 -4.32
CA GLN A 189 -10.30 4.58 -3.34
C GLN A 189 -10.59 5.30 -2.01
N SER A 190 -9.65 6.11 -1.51
CA SER A 190 -9.89 6.91 -0.30
C SER A 190 -10.98 7.97 -0.50
N VAL A 191 -11.17 8.47 -1.72
CA VAL A 191 -12.26 9.38 -2.06
C VAL A 191 -13.58 8.60 -2.17
N SER A 192 -13.57 7.37 -2.72
CA SER A 192 -14.79 6.59 -2.89
C SER A 192 -15.42 6.17 -1.56
N SER A 193 -14.62 5.96 -0.52
CA SER A 193 -15.11 5.66 0.83
C SER A 193 -15.69 6.87 1.56
N CYS A 194 -15.24 8.08 1.22
CA CYS A 194 -15.64 9.30 1.93
C CYS A 194 -16.74 10.13 1.22
N PHE A 195 -16.95 9.92 -0.08
CA PHE A 195 -17.80 10.79 -0.90
C PHE A 195 -18.82 9.99 -1.72
N ARG A 196 -20.01 10.58 -1.91
CA ARG A 196 -21.01 10.12 -2.90
C ARG A 196 -20.95 10.93 -4.20
N SER A 197 -20.55 12.18 -4.09
CA SER A 197 -20.22 13.04 -5.23
C SER A 197 -19.11 14.02 -4.86
N ILE A 198 -18.26 14.36 -5.83
CA ILE A 198 -17.15 15.30 -5.66
C ILE A 198 -17.06 16.24 -6.87
N SER A 199 -16.71 17.50 -6.64
CA SER A 199 -16.49 18.45 -7.74
C SER A 199 -15.22 18.10 -8.53
N LEU A 200 -15.25 18.33 -9.85
CA LEU A 200 -14.07 18.11 -10.71
C LEU A 200 -12.87 18.94 -10.26
N ILE A 201 -13.09 20.18 -9.83
CA ILE A 201 -12.02 21.07 -9.34
C ILE A 201 -11.28 20.45 -8.14
N ARG A 202 -12.03 19.89 -7.19
CA ARG A 202 -11.44 19.26 -6.00
C ARG A 202 -10.77 17.94 -6.36
N LEU A 203 -11.41 17.11 -7.16
CA LEU A 203 -10.82 15.84 -7.61
C LEU A 203 -9.53 16.07 -8.40
N LYS A 204 -9.51 17.06 -9.30
CA LYS A 204 -8.32 17.48 -10.03
C LYS A 204 -7.17 17.82 -9.09
N SER A 205 -7.44 18.62 -8.05
CA SER A 205 -6.43 18.97 -7.06
C SER A 205 -5.88 17.74 -6.33
N TYR A 206 -6.75 16.81 -5.93
CA TYR A 206 -6.34 15.59 -5.22
C TYR A 206 -5.48 14.66 -6.07
N LEU A 207 -5.79 14.54 -7.36
CA LEU A 207 -5.03 13.69 -8.29
C LEU A 207 -3.73 14.34 -8.79
N GLY A 208 -3.53 15.63 -8.53
CA GLY A 208 -2.37 16.37 -9.01
C GLY A 208 -2.35 16.54 -10.53
N LEU A 209 -3.52 16.51 -11.18
CA LEU A 209 -3.66 16.65 -12.63
C LEU A 209 -3.87 18.12 -12.98
N ASN A 210 -3.34 18.56 -14.13
CA ASN A 210 -3.48 19.94 -14.59
C ASN A 210 -4.63 20.10 -15.59
N ASP A 211 -4.84 19.09 -16.44
CA ASP A 211 -5.85 19.11 -17.50
C ASP A 211 -7.18 18.52 -17.01
N ASP A 212 -8.28 19.17 -17.39
CA ASP A 212 -9.63 18.71 -17.10
C ASP A 212 -10.00 17.47 -17.94
N GLN A 213 -9.36 17.28 -19.10
CA GLN A 213 -9.59 16.10 -19.93
C GLN A 213 -9.01 14.83 -19.31
N GLU A 214 -7.79 14.90 -18.76
CA GLU A 214 -7.16 13.79 -18.03
C GLU A 214 -8.01 13.32 -16.84
N VAL A 215 -8.60 14.26 -16.10
CA VAL A 215 -9.49 13.93 -14.98
C VAL A 215 -10.75 13.20 -15.46
N LYS A 216 -11.33 13.60 -16.60
CA LYS A 216 -12.50 12.91 -17.18
C LYS A 216 -12.16 11.51 -17.65
N ASP A 217 -10.99 11.32 -18.24
CA ASP A 217 -10.55 10.00 -18.70
C ASP A 217 -10.20 9.09 -17.52
N TRP A 218 -9.61 9.63 -16.46
CA TRP A 218 -9.41 8.93 -15.19
C TRP A 218 -10.73 8.49 -14.55
N ILE A 219 -11.75 9.36 -14.53
CA ILE A 219 -13.10 9.05 -14.03
C ILE A 219 -13.72 7.86 -14.79
N LYS A 220 -13.50 7.77 -16.10
CA LYS A 220 -13.95 6.62 -16.90
C LYS A 220 -13.17 5.36 -16.55
N GLU A 221 -11.85 5.45 -16.39
CA GLU A 221 -10.98 4.31 -16.02
C GLU A 221 -11.42 3.68 -14.70
N ILE A 222 -11.71 4.50 -13.68
CA ILE A 222 -12.14 4.02 -12.35
C ILE A 222 -13.63 3.64 -12.28
N GLY A 223 -14.38 3.78 -13.38
CA GLY A 223 -15.80 3.42 -13.45
C GLY A 223 -16.74 4.39 -12.73
N TRP A 224 -16.34 5.65 -12.54
CA TRP A 224 -17.22 6.70 -11.99
C TRP A 224 -18.02 7.37 -13.12
N SER A 225 -19.14 7.98 -12.76
CA SER A 225 -20.01 8.68 -13.73
C SER A 225 -19.94 10.19 -13.54
N LEU A 226 -20.07 10.96 -14.63
CA LEU A 226 -20.19 12.41 -14.54
C LEU A 226 -21.66 12.81 -14.42
N ILE A 227 -21.98 13.69 -13.47
CA ILE A 227 -23.29 14.31 -13.31
C ILE A 227 -23.12 15.82 -13.30
N GLU A 228 -24.02 16.52 -13.96
CA GLU A 228 -24.16 17.96 -13.83
C GLU A 228 -25.22 18.27 -12.78
N VAL A 229 -24.83 19.01 -11.74
CA VAL A 229 -25.73 19.48 -10.68
C VAL A 229 -25.52 20.98 -10.53
N ASP A 230 -26.58 21.77 -10.70
CA ASP A 230 -26.56 23.24 -10.59
C ASP A 230 -25.53 23.90 -11.53
N GLY A 231 -25.41 23.41 -12.77
CA GLY A 231 -24.46 23.92 -13.78
C GLY A 231 -22.99 23.58 -13.50
N ASN A 232 -22.70 22.78 -12.46
CA ASN A 232 -21.36 22.34 -12.11
C ASN A 232 -21.20 20.82 -12.35
N LEU A 233 -20.15 20.46 -13.08
CA LEU A 233 -19.77 19.07 -13.31
C LEU A 233 -19.17 18.43 -12.04
N LYS A 234 -19.77 17.33 -11.61
CA LYS A 234 -19.37 16.52 -10.45
C LYS A 234 -19.18 15.07 -10.87
N ALA A 235 -18.23 14.39 -10.24
CA ALA A 235 -18.09 12.95 -10.35
C ALA A 235 -19.03 12.28 -9.33
N LYS A 236 -19.91 11.40 -9.80
CA LYS A 236 -20.73 10.50 -9.00
C LYS A 236 -19.96 9.23 -8.71
N ILE A 237 -19.87 8.92 -7.43
CA ILE A 237 -19.18 7.75 -6.92
C ILE A 237 -20.22 6.64 -6.73
N PRO A 238 -19.96 5.39 -7.15
CA PRO A 238 -20.83 4.26 -6.87
C PRO A 238 -21.04 4.05 -5.36
N ASP A 239 -22.25 3.68 -4.96
CA ASP A 239 -22.51 3.40 -3.55
C ASP A 239 -21.71 2.14 -3.11
N ASN A 240 -21.01 2.22 -1.99
CA ASN A 240 -20.25 1.16 -1.33
C ASN A 240 -20.68 1.07 0.15
N SER A 241 -20.08 0.14 0.91
CA SER A 241 -20.38 -0.05 2.34
C SER A 241 -20.12 1.20 3.18
N ASP A 242 -19.19 2.04 2.76
CA ASP A 242 -18.63 3.13 3.56
C ASP A 242 -19.31 4.47 3.26
N ASN A 243 -19.76 4.67 2.02
CA ASN A 243 -20.38 5.90 1.54
C ASN A 243 -21.93 5.85 1.57
N ARG A 244 -22.50 4.68 1.90
CA ARG A 244 -23.94 4.53 2.12
C ARG A 244 -24.25 4.81 3.59
N PRO A 245 -25.07 5.83 3.92
CA PRO A 245 -25.52 6.03 5.29
C PRO A 245 -26.41 4.86 5.72
N VAL A 246 -25.90 4.01 6.61
CA VAL A 246 -26.66 2.93 7.22
C VAL A 246 -27.18 3.42 8.57
N THR A 247 -28.50 3.59 8.70
CA THR A 247 -29.13 3.80 10.00
C THR A 247 -29.19 2.46 10.74
N THR A 248 -28.25 2.22 11.65
CA THR A 248 -28.32 1.09 12.57
C THR A 248 -29.26 1.46 13.70
N VAL A 249 -30.47 0.90 13.68
CA VAL A 249 -31.36 0.95 14.84
C VAL A 249 -30.84 -0.09 15.82
N THR A 250 -29.98 0.32 16.75
CA THR A 250 -29.49 -0.54 17.83
C THR A 250 -30.67 -0.86 18.74
N ARG A 251 -31.25 -2.04 18.55
CA ARG A 251 -32.12 -2.66 19.56
C ARG A 251 -31.27 -3.71 20.26
N GLU A 252 -31.15 -3.59 21.57
CA GLU A 252 -30.65 -4.69 22.39
C GLU A 252 -31.69 -5.80 22.32
N ASN A 253 -31.45 -6.77 21.44
CA ASN A 253 -32.19 -8.02 21.44
C ASN A 253 -31.55 -8.91 22.51
N THR A 254 -31.87 -8.64 23.78
CA THR A 254 -31.54 -9.59 24.84
C THR A 254 -32.39 -10.83 24.63
N THR A 255 -31.75 -11.94 24.29
CA THR A 255 -32.46 -13.21 24.13
C THR A 255 -32.74 -13.82 25.50
N LEU A 256 -33.74 -14.71 25.58
CA LEU A 256 -34.03 -15.42 26.82
C LEU A 256 -32.83 -16.26 27.28
N GLU A 257 -32.01 -16.75 26.35
CA GLU A 257 -30.78 -17.52 26.62
C GLU A 257 -29.72 -16.66 27.33
N ASP A 258 -29.55 -15.40 26.92
CA ASP A 258 -28.66 -14.45 27.60
C ASP A 258 -29.12 -14.19 29.06
N LEU A 259 -30.43 -14.14 29.29
CA LEU A 259 -31.02 -13.98 30.62
C LEU A 259 -30.96 -15.25 31.47
N GLN A 260 -31.01 -16.43 30.85
CA GLN A 260 -30.87 -17.72 31.56
C GLN A 260 -29.53 -17.84 32.26
N GLN A 261 -28.44 -17.31 31.68
CA GLN A 261 -27.13 -17.33 32.31
C GLN A 261 -27.07 -16.47 33.59
N ILE A 262 -27.84 -15.37 33.63
CA ILE A 262 -27.98 -14.51 34.79
C ILE A 262 -28.85 -15.19 35.86
N LEU A 263 -29.98 -15.79 35.46
CA LEU A 263 -30.89 -16.51 36.34
C LEU A 263 -30.26 -17.77 36.95
N ALA A 264 -29.46 -18.51 36.19
CA ALA A 264 -28.77 -19.70 36.68
C ALA A 264 -27.76 -19.38 37.79
N ARG A 265 -27.17 -18.17 37.79
CA ARG A 265 -26.23 -17.73 38.82
C ARG A 265 -26.91 -17.18 40.08
N SER A 266 -28.15 -16.68 39.97
CA SER A 266 -28.89 -16.14 41.13
C SER A 266 -29.61 -17.21 41.95
N VAL A 267 -29.89 -18.40 41.38
CA VAL A 267 -30.58 -19.52 42.07
C VAL A 267 -29.64 -20.34 42.97
N VAL A 268 -28.33 -20.12 42.90
CA VAL A 268 -27.32 -20.85 43.71
C VAL A 268 -26.96 -20.10 45.02
N ALA A 269 -27.75 -19.09 45.42
CA ALA A 269 -27.59 -18.35 46.69
C ALA A 269 -28.71 -18.67 47.69
#